data_AF-A0A4R8C3B0-F1
#
_entry.id   AF-A0A4R8C3B0-F1
#
_cell.length_a   1.000
_cell.length_b   1.000
_cell.length_c   1.000
_cell.angle_alpha   90.00
_cell.angle_beta   90.00
_cell.angle_gamma   90.00
#
_symmetry.space_group_name_H-M   'P 1'
#
loop_
_entity.id
_entity.type
_entity.pdbx_description
1 polymer ?
#
loop_
_entity_poly.entity_id
_entity_poly.type
_entity_poly.pdbx_seq_one_letter_code
_entity_poly.pdbx_strand_id
1 'polypeptide(L)'
;MSVSQADRAALTPILEAQPDLDRWRLRAKTVEEPESGSDLALDDKIFPHMAISQLARTSLVFSGEHLRLALDAVHAKQLYPSSHFTVLRGALVGAAQGVWILSPDDRRERRERGLTVLAEMYSQMGKYYDSLAGLSQDDQERIDDQKDRLSDRKAGGTAVRTGRAGLNLTDVIRASAEDTFASAGHHEAVCQLWRETSADAHVLGWSVFRRSSFGSPDRRTGIGVAQAPGSPGHVAEAFLPSYRMLKHGWSLFDRRCEQRTGE
;
A
#
# COMPACT_ATOMS: atom_id res chain seq x y z
N MET A 1 19.30 -0.16 -25.98
CA MET A 1 18.59 1.14 -26.08
C MET A 1 19.43 2.20 -25.38
N SER A 2 19.76 3.30 -26.05
CA SER A 2 20.41 4.44 -25.40
C SER A 2 19.38 5.16 -24.53
N VAL A 3 19.56 5.16 -23.22
CA VAL A 3 18.71 5.87 -22.27
C VAL A 3 18.84 7.38 -22.52
N SER A 4 17.74 8.06 -22.82
CA SER A 4 17.74 9.50 -23.08
C SER A 4 18.09 10.30 -21.82
N GLN A 5 18.43 11.59 -21.94
CA GLN A 5 18.66 12.44 -20.78
C GLN A 5 17.40 12.59 -19.93
N ALA A 6 16.22 12.66 -20.56
CA ALA A 6 14.93 12.72 -19.88
C ALA A 6 14.66 11.42 -19.09
N ASP A 7 14.94 10.27 -19.69
CA ASP A 7 14.82 8.97 -19.01
C ASP A 7 15.73 8.87 -17.79
N ARG A 8 16.98 9.35 -17.91
CA ARG A 8 17.91 9.40 -16.77
C ARG A 8 17.38 10.29 -15.66
N ALA A 9 16.89 11.48 -16.01
CA ALA A 9 16.31 12.41 -15.05
C ALA A 9 15.08 11.84 -14.34
N ALA A 10 14.24 11.05 -15.04
CA ALA A 10 13.09 10.38 -14.45
C ALA A 10 13.48 9.26 -13.47
N LEU A 11 14.57 8.53 -13.75
CA LEU A 11 15.04 7.45 -12.86
C LEU A 11 15.83 7.94 -11.66
N THR A 12 16.52 9.08 -11.74
CA THR A 12 17.33 9.62 -10.64
C THR A 12 16.57 9.64 -9.28
N PRO A 13 15.35 10.20 -9.17
CA PRO A 13 14.60 10.19 -7.91
C PRO A 13 14.27 8.79 -7.37
N ILE A 14 14.07 7.81 -8.26
CA ILE A 14 13.80 6.42 -7.88
C ILE A 14 15.05 5.81 -7.25
N LEU A 15 16.22 6.04 -7.87
CA LEU A 15 17.50 5.56 -7.38
C LEU A 15 17.87 6.23 -6.05
N GLU A 16 17.59 7.52 -5.90
CA GLU A 16 17.79 8.28 -4.66
C GLU A 16 16.92 7.79 -3.49
N ALA A 17 15.82 7.07 -3.75
CA ALA A 17 15.00 6.46 -2.71
C ALA A 17 15.63 5.21 -2.09
N GLN A 18 16.66 4.62 -2.72
CA GLN A 18 17.26 3.36 -2.29
C GLN A 18 17.74 3.37 -0.82
N PRO A 19 18.47 4.38 -0.32
CA PRO A 19 18.96 4.37 1.06
C PRO A 19 17.83 4.30 2.09
N ASP A 20 16.74 5.02 1.86
CA ASP A 20 15.56 5.00 2.72
C ASP A 20 14.86 3.62 2.68
N LEU A 21 14.69 3.06 1.47
CA LEU A 21 14.10 1.72 1.28
C LEU A 21 14.93 0.60 1.91
N ASP A 22 16.26 0.70 1.86
CA ASP A 22 17.17 -0.23 2.51
C ASP A 22 17.12 -0.12 4.02
N ARG A 23 17.07 1.11 4.57
CA ARG A 23 16.90 1.33 6.01
C ARG A 23 15.59 0.70 6.49
N TRP A 24 14.48 0.92 5.80
CA TRP A 24 13.19 0.30 6.18
C TRP A 24 13.17 -1.21 5.99
N ARG A 25 13.89 -1.76 4.99
CA ARG A 25 14.08 -3.21 4.84
C ARG A 25 14.80 -3.82 6.04
N LEU A 26 15.82 -3.15 6.56
CA LEU A 26 16.55 -3.62 7.75
C LEU A 26 15.66 -3.50 8.99
N ARG A 27 14.95 -2.37 9.15
CA ARG A 27 13.98 -2.15 10.23
C ARG A 27 12.87 -3.20 10.27
N ALA A 28 12.45 -3.72 9.11
CA ALA A 28 11.44 -4.77 9.01
C ALA A 28 11.79 -6.07 9.75
N LYS A 29 13.10 -6.38 9.90
CA LYS A 29 13.61 -7.65 10.45
C LYS A 29 13.39 -7.83 11.95
N THR A 30 13.16 -6.74 12.68
CA THR A 30 12.97 -6.76 14.13
C THR A 30 11.60 -6.20 14.46
N VAL A 31 10.87 -6.88 15.35
CA VAL A 31 9.64 -6.33 15.91
C VAL A 31 10.01 -5.07 16.68
N GLU A 32 9.29 -3.99 16.42
CA GLU A 32 9.45 -2.72 17.11
C GLU A 32 8.19 -2.47 17.92
N GLU A 33 8.37 -2.33 19.23
CA GLU A 33 7.30 -2.07 20.17
C GLU A 33 7.26 -0.57 20.48
N PRO A 34 6.08 0.07 20.46
CA PRO A 34 5.95 1.47 20.85
C PRO A 34 6.43 1.71 22.29
N GLU A 35 7.00 2.89 22.58
CA GLU A 35 7.43 3.23 23.93
C GLU A 35 6.22 3.23 24.87
N SER A 36 6.42 2.74 26.11
CA SER A 36 5.34 2.70 27.10
C SER A 36 4.73 4.09 27.30
N GLY A 37 3.42 4.25 27.10
CA GLY A 37 2.75 5.54 27.26
C GLY A 37 2.73 6.44 26.02
N SER A 38 3.39 6.04 24.93
CA SER A 38 3.20 6.64 23.60
C SER A 38 1.76 6.47 23.09
N ASP A 39 1.43 7.20 22.03
CA ASP A 39 0.12 7.11 21.38
C ASP A 39 -0.20 5.68 20.93
N LEU A 40 0.74 5.02 20.25
CA LEU A 40 0.53 3.65 19.76
C LEU A 40 0.54 2.60 20.88
N ALA A 41 1.37 2.76 21.91
CA ALA A 41 1.32 1.86 23.08
C ALA A 41 -0.04 1.91 23.78
N LEU A 42 -0.70 3.06 23.76
CA LEU A 42 -2.06 3.19 24.27
C LEU A 42 -3.06 2.59 23.29
N ASP A 43 -2.89 2.78 21.99
CA ASP A 43 -3.78 2.22 20.96
C ASP A 43 -3.82 0.70 20.96
N ASP A 44 -2.66 0.06 21.15
CA ASP A 44 -2.54 -1.40 21.16
C ASP A 44 -3.35 -2.09 22.27
N LYS A 45 -3.70 -1.38 23.34
CA LYS A 45 -4.48 -1.93 24.46
C LYS A 45 -5.93 -2.22 24.10
N ILE A 46 -6.46 -1.72 22.98
CA ILE A 46 -7.87 -1.90 22.64
C ILE A 46 -8.21 -3.35 22.25
N PHE A 47 -7.27 -4.09 21.67
CA PHE A 47 -7.54 -5.43 21.17
C PHE A 47 -6.32 -6.36 21.33
N PRO A 48 -6.37 -7.35 22.24
CA PRO A 48 -5.20 -8.11 22.66
C PRO A 48 -4.65 -9.07 21.59
N HIS A 49 -5.43 -9.40 20.56
CA HIS A 49 -5.00 -10.37 19.54
C HIS A 49 -4.27 -9.75 18.35
N MET A 50 -4.32 -8.42 18.19
CA MET A 50 -3.59 -7.70 17.16
C MET A 50 -3.39 -6.24 17.56
N ALA A 51 -2.14 -5.88 17.82
CA ALA A 51 -1.74 -4.50 18.06
C ALA A 51 -1.96 -3.62 16.82
N ILE A 52 -2.45 -2.40 17.02
CA ILE A 52 -2.68 -1.42 15.96
C ILE A 52 -1.33 -0.96 15.38
N SER A 53 -0.31 -0.83 16.23
CA SER A 53 1.07 -0.54 15.84
C SER A 53 1.60 -1.59 14.85
N GLN A 54 1.42 -2.88 15.15
CA GLN A 54 1.87 -3.97 14.28
C GLN A 54 1.11 -3.99 12.95
N LEU A 55 -0.19 -3.69 12.96
CA LEU A 55 -1.00 -3.61 11.74
C LEU A 55 -0.56 -2.45 10.83
N ALA A 56 -0.36 -1.26 11.40
CA ALA A 56 0.17 -0.10 10.69
C ALA A 56 1.57 -0.38 10.14
N ARG A 57 2.47 -0.91 10.98
CA ARG A 57 3.84 -1.27 10.61
C ARG A 57 3.88 -2.29 9.48
N THR A 58 3.04 -3.33 9.52
CA THR A 58 2.94 -4.33 8.45
C THR A 58 2.59 -3.68 7.11
N SER A 59 1.66 -2.72 7.12
CA SER A 59 1.26 -1.98 5.92
C SER A 59 2.44 -1.19 5.32
N LEU A 60 3.23 -0.52 6.17
CA LEU A 60 4.42 0.23 5.76
C LEU A 60 5.55 -0.69 5.26
N VAL A 61 5.78 -1.82 5.93
CA VAL A 61 6.80 -2.81 5.53
C VAL A 61 6.50 -3.39 4.15
N PHE A 62 5.26 -3.85 3.91
CA PHE A 62 4.86 -4.42 2.62
C PHE A 62 4.84 -3.36 1.51
N SER A 63 4.47 -2.12 1.82
CA SER A 63 4.61 -1.01 0.87
C SER A 63 6.08 -0.83 0.44
N GLY A 64 7.01 -0.87 1.39
CA GLY A 64 8.45 -0.82 1.10
C GLY A 64 8.94 -2.01 0.27
N GLU A 65 8.40 -3.22 0.47
CA GLU A 65 8.71 -4.40 -0.36
C GLU A 65 8.30 -4.18 -1.81
N HIS A 66 7.09 -3.67 -2.05
CA HIS A 66 6.63 -3.36 -3.40
C HIS A 66 7.49 -2.28 -4.08
N LEU A 67 7.88 -1.22 -3.37
CA LEU A 67 8.79 -0.21 -3.93
C LEU A 67 10.17 -0.79 -4.26
N ARG A 68 10.72 -1.66 -3.40
CA ARG A 68 12.00 -2.33 -3.66
C ARG A 68 11.92 -3.22 -4.89
N LEU A 69 10.83 -3.98 -5.08
CA LEU A 69 10.64 -4.79 -6.28
C LEU A 69 10.62 -3.92 -7.56
N ALA A 70 9.97 -2.75 -7.52
CA ALA A 70 10.00 -1.82 -8.64
C ALA A 70 11.42 -1.26 -8.89
N LEU A 71 12.18 -0.95 -7.82
CA LEU A 71 13.56 -0.50 -7.90
C LEU A 71 14.50 -1.60 -8.47
N ASP A 72 14.32 -2.85 -8.06
CA ASP A 72 15.09 -3.99 -8.56
C ASP A 72 14.87 -4.18 -10.07
N ALA A 73 13.63 -4.01 -10.55
CA ALA A 73 13.31 -4.04 -11.98
C ALA A 73 14.01 -2.89 -12.74
N VAL A 74 14.05 -1.68 -12.16
CA VAL A 74 14.80 -0.54 -12.71
C VAL A 74 16.30 -0.86 -12.80
N HIS A 75 16.89 -1.44 -11.75
CA HIS A 75 18.30 -1.86 -11.74
C HIS A 75 18.60 -2.93 -12.79
N ALA A 76 17.68 -3.87 -12.97
CA ALA A 76 17.75 -4.91 -13.99
C ALA A 76 17.49 -4.39 -15.42
N LYS A 77 17.18 -3.09 -15.57
CA LYS A 77 16.79 -2.45 -16.84
C LYS A 77 15.56 -3.11 -17.49
N GLN A 78 14.67 -3.65 -16.66
CA GLN A 78 13.42 -4.29 -17.06
C GLN A 78 12.27 -3.32 -16.75
N LEU A 79 11.76 -2.64 -17.78
CA LEU A 79 10.59 -1.77 -17.65
C LEU A 79 9.41 -2.39 -18.40
N TYR A 80 8.35 -2.68 -17.65
CA TYR A 80 7.12 -3.29 -18.17
C TYR A 80 6.00 -2.25 -18.20
N PRO A 81 5.25 -2.14 -19.31
CA PRO A 81 4.24 -1.09 -19.49
C PRO A 81 3.00 -1.23 -18.59
N SER A 82 2.79 -2.41 -17.99
CA SER A 82 1.65 -2.68 -17.10
C SER A 82 2.08 -3.27 -15.75
N SER A 83 2.96 -4.28 -15.73
CA SER A 83 3.30 -5.01 -14.49
C SER A 83 3.92 -4.14 -13.39
N HIS A 84 4.65 -3.07 -13.74
CA HIS A 84 5.16 -2.11 -12.74
C HIS A 84 4.02 -1.47 -11.94
N PHE A 85 2.92 -1.15 -12.61
CA PHE A 85 1.78 -0.48 -12.00
C PHE A 85 1.00 -1.40 -11.07
N THR A 86 0.99 -2.71 -11.32
CA THR A 86 0.46 -3.70 -10.36
C THR A 86 1.27 -3.71 -9.06
N VAL A 87 2.60 -3.71 -9.15
CA VAL A 87 3.48 -3.67 -7.98
C VAL A 87 3.34 -2.34 -7.25
N LEU A 88 3.38 -1.22 -7.98
CA LEU A 88 3.25 0.12 -7.42
C LEU A 88 1.86 0.39 -6.83
N ARG A 89 0.81 -0.33 -7.27
CA ARG A 89 -0.49 -0.36 -6.60
C ARG A 89 -0.34 -0.83 -5.16
N GLY A 90 0.37 -1.95 -4.96
CA GLY A 90 0.60 -2.52 -3.62
C GLY A 90 1.38 -1.55 -2.74
N ALA A 91 2.39 -0.89 -3.31
CA ALA A 91 3.13 0.18 -2.62
C ALA A 91 2.20 1.31 -2.16
N LEU A 92 1.39 1.86 -3.07
CA LEU A 92 0.46 2.95 -2.78
C LEU A 92 -0.57 2.56 -1.71
N VAL A 93 -1.20 1.39 -1.84
CA VAL A 93 -2.21 0.91 -0.90
C VAL A 93 -1.62 0.71 0.50
N GLY A 94 -0.47 0.05 0.62
CA GLY A 94 0.16 -0.18 1.92
C GLY A 94 0.59 1.12 2.60
N ALA A 95 1.17 2.05 1.82
CA ALA A 95 1.56 3.38 2.33
C ALA A 95 0.35 4.18 2.80
N ALA A 96 -0.70 4.25 1.98
CA ALA A 96 -1.93 4.95 2.30
C ALA A 96 -2.62 4.34 3.51
N GLN A 97 -2.72 3.02 3.61
CA GLN A 97 -3.31 2.37 4.78
C GLN A 97 -2.55 2.71 6.06
N GLY A 98 -1.21 2.70 6.02
CA GLY A 98 -0.38 3.14 7.15
C GLY A 98 -0.64 4.59 7.54
N VAL A 99 -0.60 5.51 6.58
CA VAL A 99 -0.91 6.94 6.81
C VAL A 99 -2.33 7.11 7.37
N TRP A 100 -3.33 6.45 6.78
CA TRP A 100 -4.72 6.54 7.21
C TRP A 100 -4.92 6.09 8.65
N ILE A 101 -4.28 4.99 9.08
CA ILE A 101 -4.35 4.56 10.48
C ILE A 101 -3.69 5.58 11.41
N LEU A 102 -2.55 6.14 11.02
CA LEU A 102 -1.66 6.88 11.92
C LEU A 102 -1.90 8.41 11.94
N SER A 103 -2.53 8.95 10.90
CA SER A 103 -2.68 10.40 10.73
C SER A 103 -3.58 11.07 11.77
N PRO A 104 -4.73 10.49 12.20
CA PRO A 104 -5.59 11.17 13.15
C PRO A 104 -4.90 11.46 14.48
N ASP A 105 -5.09 12.67 15.02
CA ASP A 105 -4.66 12.99 16.38
C ASP A 105 -5.57 12.39 17.44
N ASP A 106 -6.87 12.25 17.14
CA ASP A 106 -7.79 11.56 18.02
C ASP A 106 -7.49 10.07 18.08
N ARG A 107 -7.20 9.61 19.30
CA ARG A 107 -6.98 8.21 19.65
C ARG A 107 -8.13 7.31 19.21
N ARG A 108 -9.38 7.76 19.41
CA ARG A 108 -10.55 6.94 19.06
C ARG A 108 -10.61 6.69 17.56
N GLU A 109 -10.33 7.71 16.78
CA GLU A 109 -10.30 7.61 15.32
C GLU A 109 -9.18 6.68 14.84
N ARG A 110 -7.94 6.84 15.34
CA ARG A 110 -6.83 5.91 14.98
C ARG A 110 -7.18 4.45 15.24
N ARG A 111 -7.74 4.17 16.43
CA ARG A 111 -8.16 2.83 16.82
C ARG A 111 -9.26 2.29 15.91
N GLU A 112 -10.29 3.08 15.61
CA GLU A 112 -11.37 2.66 14.72
C GLU A 112 -10.84 2.38 13.31
N ARG A 113 -9.94 3.21 12.78
CA ARG A 113 -9.31 2.98 11.46
C ARG A 113 -8.49 1.69 11.45
N GLY A 114 -7.66 1.46 12.47
CA GLY A 114 -6.90 0.21 12.59
C GLY A 114 -7.80 -1.02 12.73
N LEU A 115 -8.85 -0.95 13.55
CA LEU A 115 -9.83 -2.04 13.69
C LEU A 115 -10.65 -2.27 12.40
N THR A 116 -10.89 -1.22 11.60
CA THR A 116 -11.54 -1.35 10.29
C THR A 116 -10.67 -2.16 9.32
N VAL A 117 -9.37 -1.87 9.26
CA VAL A 117 -8.41 -2.65 8.46
C VAL A 117 -8.32 -4.10 8.96
N LEU A 118 -8.26 -4.29 10.28
CA LEU A 118 -8.21 -5.62 10.89
C LEU A 118 -9.46 -6.46 10.55
N ALA A 119 -10.64 -5.85 10.61
CA ALA A 119 -11.89 -6.50 10.25
C ALA A 119 -11.90 -6.94 8.78
N GLU A 120 -11.38 -6.12 7.87
CA GLU A 120 -11.23 -6.49 6.46
C GLU A 120 -10.25 -7.66 6.28
N MET A 121 -9.08 -7.60 6.92
CA MET A 121 -8.10 -8.68 6.86
C MET A 121 -8.69 -10.02 7.33
N TYR A 122 -9.39 -10.02 8.46
CA TYR A 122 -10.06 -11.22 8.97
C TYR A 122 -11.22 -11.68 8.08
N SER A 123 -11.96 -10.75 7.48
CA SER A 123 -13.00 -11.07 6.50
C SER A 123 -12.41 -11.85 5.31
N GLN A 124 -11.34 -11.33 4.70
CA GLN A 124 -10.68 -11.96 3.56
C GLN A 124 -10.02 -13.30 3.92
N MET A 125 -9.37 -13.39 5.09
CA MET A 125 -8.80 -14.64 5.57
C MET A 125 -9.88 -15.72 5.79
N GLY A 126 -11.07 -15.34 6.29
CA GLY A 126 -12.20 -16.25 6.42
C GLY A 126 -12.69 -16.77 5.08
N LYS A 127 -12.88 -15.87 4.09
CA LYS A 127 -13.26 -16.26 2.72
C LYS A 127 -12.25 -17.23 2.10
N TYR A 128 -10.95 -17.01 2.35
CA TYR A 128 -9.91 -17.92 1.90
C TYR A 128 -10.08 -19.31 2.54
N TYR A 129 -10.21 -19.41 3.86
CA TYR A 129 -10.41 -20.69 4.54
C TYR A 129 -11.70 -21.40 4.12
N ASP A 130 -12.76 -20.66 3.82
CA ASP A 130 -14.03 -21.23 3.34
C ASP A 130 -13.95 -21.73 1.89
N SER A 131 -12.98 -21.26 1.11
CA SER A 131 -12.75 -21.71 -0.26
C SER A 131 -11.88 -22.97 -0.37
N LEU A 132 -11.20 -23.37 0.71
CA LEU A 132 -10.34 -24.55 0.72
C LEU A 132 -11.19 -25.84 0.68
N ALA A 133 -10.84 -26.74 -0.24
CA ALA A 133 -11.52 -28.01 -0.44
C ALA A 133 -10.52 -29.12 -0.82
N GLY A 134 -10.89 -30.38 -0.61
CA GLY A 134 -10.05 -31.54 -0.95
C GLY A 134 -8.80 -31.69 -0.08
N LEU A 135 -8.87 -31.19 1.17
CA LEU A 135 -7.78 -31.27 2.12
C LEU A 135 -7.61 -32.69 2.68
N SER A 136 -6.40 -33.01 3.13
CA SER A 136 -6.16 -34.18 3.98
C SER A 136 -6.92 -34.02 5.31
N GLN A 137 -7.12 -35.11 6.05
CA GLN A 137 -7.78 -35.03 7.37
C GLN A 137 -7.00 -34.11 8.32
N ASP A 138 -5.68 -34.26 8.41
CA ASP A 138 -4.82 -33.44 9.28
C ASP A 138 -4.89 -31.95 8.91
N ASP A 139 -4.90 -31.63 7.61
CA ASP A 139 -5.03 -30.25 7.14
C ASP A 139 -6.42 -29.69 7.45
N GLN A 140 -7.47 -30.51 7.32
CA GLN A 140 -8.83 -30.12 7.63
C GLN A 140 -8.97 -29.77 9.12
N GLU A 141 -8.48 -30.62 10.02
CA GLU A 141 -8.50 -30.38 11.47
C GLU A 141 -7.73 -29.09 11.82
N ARG A 142 -6.58 -28.85 11.18
CA ARG A 142 -5.81 -27.62 11.37
C ARG A 142 -6.56 -26.38 10.88
N ILE A 143 -7.23 -26.46 9.72
CA ILE A 143 -8.01 -25.33 9.19
C ILE A 143 -9.22 -25.04 10.08
N ASP A 144 -9.88 -26.06 10.61
CA ASP A 144 -11.03 -25.88 11.51
C ASP A 144 -10.63 -25.16 12.81
N ASP A 145 -9.51 -25.54 13.44
CA ASP A 145 -8.95 -24.80 14.59
C ASP A 145 -8.58 -23.34 14.23
N GLN A 146 -8.08 -23.09 13.02
CA GLN A 146 -7.83 -21.73 12.56
C GLN A 146 -9.13 -20.92 12.33
N LYS A 147 -10.19 -21.56 11.84
CA LYS A 147 -11.51 -20.94 11.65
C LYS A 147 -12.13 -20.56 12.99
N ASP A 148 -12.05 -21.43 13.99
CA ASP A 148 -12.57 -21.16 15.33
C ASP A 148 -11.86 -19.95 15.96
N ARG A 149 -10.53 -19.94 15.95
CA ARG A 149 -9.74 -18.80 16.44
C ARG A 149 -10.04 -17.51 15.67
N LEU A 150 -10.25 -17.59 14.37
CA LEU A 150 -10.62 -16.44 13.55
C LEU A 150 -12.02 -15.92 13.91
N SER A 151 -12.97 -16.82 14.16
CA SER A 151 -14.33 -16.47 14.60
C SER A 151 -14.30 -15.69 15.91
N ASP A 152 -13.57 -16.20 16.90
CA ASP A 152 -13.40 -15.52 18.20
C ASP A 152 -12.77 -14.14 18.05
N ARG A 153 -11.72 -14.03 17.24
CA ARG A 153 -11.05 -12.74 16.97
C ARG A 153 -11.95 -11.75 16.23
N LYS A 154 -12.78 -12.21 15.29
CA LYS A 154 -13.78 -11.38 14.60
C LYS A 154 -14.84 -10.87 15.57
N ALA A 155 -15.33 -11.74 16.46
CA ALA A 155 -16.31 -11.37 17.48
C ALA A 155 -15.73 -10.32 18.45
N GLY A 156 -14.51 -10.56 18.95
CA GLY A 156 -13.80 -9.63 19.83
C GLY A 156 -13.53 -8.27 19.16
N GLY A 157 -13.06 -8.27 17.91
CA GLY A 157 -12.85 -7.05 17.13
C GLY A 157 -14.14 -6.27 16.91
N THR A 158 -15.23 -6.96 16.57
CA THR A 158 -16.56 -6.34 16.40
C THR A 158 -17.08 -5.73 17.71
N ALA A 159 -16.82 -6.38 18.85
CA ALA A 159 -17.25 -5.90 20.16
C ALA A 159 -16.55 -4.59 20.59
N VAL A 160 -15.29 -4.37 20.17
CA VAL A 160 -14.54 -3.15 20.52
C VAL A 160 -14.66 -2.03 19.49
N ARG A 161 -15.16 -2.33 18.28
CA ARG A 161 -15.41 -1.34 17.24
C ARG A 161 -16.62 -0.47 17.57
N THR A 162 -16.49 0.80 17.22
CA THR A 162 -17.59 1.77 17.32
C THR A 162 -18.30 1.96 15.98
N GLY A 163 -17.58 1.74 14.88
CA GLY A 163 -18.08 1.81 13.51
C GLY A 163 -18.46 0.45 12.93
N ARG A 164 -19.34 0.48 11.91
CA ARG A 164 -19.71 -0.70 11.10
C ARG A 164 -19.27 -0.60 9.63
N ALA A 165 -18.66 0.53 9.26
CA ALA A 165 -18.18 0.73 7.90
C ALA A 165 -17.09 -0.30 7.56
N GLY A 166 -17.16 -0.84 6.34
CA GLY A 166 -16.09 -1.65 5.76
C GLY A 166 -14.94 -0.76 5.29
N LEU A 167 -13.79 -1.38 4.99
CA LEU A 167 -12.65 -0.67 4.44
C LEU A 167 -12.95 -0.21 3.00
N ASN A 168 -12.98 1.10 2.76
CA ASN A 168 -13.05 1.66 1.42
C ASN A 168 -11.68 2.18 1.00
N LEU A 169 -10.94 1.40 0.21
CA LEU A 169 -9.61 1.80 -0.25
C LEU A 169 -9.61 3.12 -1.02
N THR A 170 -10.68 3.48 -1.74
CA THR A 170 -10.73 4.76 -2.46
C THR A 170 -10.74 5.94 -1.49
N ASP A 171 -11.46 5.82 -0.38
CA ASP A 171 -11.50 6.87 0.66
C ASP A 171 -10.19 6.90 1.46
N VAL A 172 -9.59 5.73 1.73
CA VAL A 172 -8.26 5.61 2.35
C VAL A 172 -7.20 6.32 1.49
N ILE A 173 -7.16 6.06 0.18
CA ILE A 173 -6.22 6.73 -0.73
C ILE A 173 -6.43 8.24 -0.70
N ARG A 174 -7.69 8.71 -0.79
CA ARG A 174 -8.01 10.14 -0.80
C ARG A 174 -7.54 10.82 0.48
N ALA A 175 -7.97 10.32 1.64
CA ALA A 175 -7.62 10.90 2.94
C ALA A 175 -6.12 10.89 3.20
N SER A 176 -5.42 9.84 2.76
CA SER A 176 -3.96 9.75 2.92
C SER A 176 -3.21 10.71 2.01
N ALA A 177 -3.74 10.96 0.80
CA ALA A 177 -3.18 11.95 -0.11
C ALA A 177 -3.34 13.36 0.45
N GLU A 178 -4.51 13.68 1.02
CA GLU A 178 -4.79 14.94 1.71
C GLU A 178 -3.84 15.19 2.89
N ASP A 179 -3.52 14.14 3.66
CA ASP A 179 -2.59 14.21 4.79
C ASP A 179 -1.12 14.32 4.37
N THR A 180 -0.74 13.70 3.24
CA THR A 180 0.66 13.61 2.80
C THR A 180 1.11 14.81 1.96
N PHE A 181 0.23 15.33 1.10
CA PHE A 181 0.60 16.33 0.09
C PHE A 181 -0.10 17.66 0.33
N ALA A 182 0.61 18.77 0.09
CA ALA A 182 0.09 20.10 0.39
C ALA A 182 -0.91 20.64 -0.65
N SER A 183 -0.88 20.18 -1.91
CA SER A 183 -1.68 20.76 -2.98
C SER A 183 -2.76 19.82 -3.51
N ALA A 184 -3.93 20.40 -3.82
CA ALA A 184 -5.07 19.68 -4.40
C ALA A 184 -4.71 18.93 -5.69
N GLY A 185 -3.82 19.51 -6.52
CA GLY A 185 -3.34 18.84 -7.73
C GLY A 185 -2.61 17.53 -7.45
N HIS A 186 -1.85 17.42 -6.36
CA HIS A 186 -1.24 16.15 -5.96
C HIS A 186 -2.27 15.16 -5.44
N HIS A 187 -3.31 15.63 -4.73
CA HIS A 187 -4.40 14.76 -4.25
C HIS A 187 -5.12 14.08 -5.42
N GLU A 188 -5.47 14.87 -6.43
CA GLU A 188 -6.11 14.38 -7.65
C GLU A 188 -5.20 13.42 -8.41
N ALA A 189 -3.92 13.76 -8.56
CA ALA A 189 -2.94 12.90 -9.23
C ALA A 189 -2.82 11.52 -8.56
N VAL A 190 -2.77 11.47 -7.23
CA VAL A 190 -2.75 10.20 -6.47
C VAL A 190 -4.04 9.41 -6.66
N CYS A 191 -5.19 10.08 -6.68
CA CYS A 191 -6.48 9.41 -6.92
C CYS A 191 -6.59 8.86 -8.36
N GLN A 192 -6.04 9.56 -9.35
CA GLN A 192 -5.95 9.07 -10.74
C GLN A 192 -5.02 7.86 -10.83
N LEU A 193 -3.83 7.96 -10.22
CA LEU A 193 -2.87 6.87 -10.14
C LEU A 193 -3.48 5.61 -9.52
N TRP A 194 -4.26 5.74 -8.44
CA TRP A 194 -4.99 4.61 -7.85
C TRP A 194 -5.90 3.90 -8.84
N ARG A 195 -6.64 4.64 -9.68
CA ARG A 195 -7.54 4.06 -10.69
C ARG A 195 -6.77 3.36 -11.80
N GLU A 196 -5.68 3.96 -12.25
CA GLU A 196 -4.83 3.39 -13.31
C GLU A 196 -4.14 2.12 -12.86
N THR A 197 -3.46 2.16 -11.72
CA THR A 197 -2.79 0.99 -11.16
C THR A 197 -3.78 -0.14 -10.82
N SER A 198 -5.02 0.20 -10.45
CA SER A 198 -6.10 -0.78 -10.30
C SER A 198 -6.59 -1.38 -11.61
N ALA A 199 -6.60 -0.61 -12.71
CA ALA A 199 -6.87 -1.15 -14.03
C ALA A 199 -5.76 -2.10 -14.50
N ASP A 200 -4.50 -1.73 -14.28
CA ASP A 200 -3.36 -2.60 -14.56
C ASP A 200 -3.42 -3.91 -13.77
N ALA A 201 -3.75 -3.86 -12.48
CA ALA A 201 -3.92 -5.05 -11.65
C ALA A 201 -5.06 -5.99 -12.12
N HIS A 202 -6.09 -5.44 -12.76
CA HIS A 202 -7.21 -6.21 -13.34
C HIS A 202 -7.04 -6.48 -14.84
N VAL A 203 -5.88 -6.17 -15.43
CA VAL A 203 -5.60 -6.35 -16.87
C VAL A 203 -6.60 -5.59 -17.76
N LEU A 204 -7.10 -4.45 -17.27
CA LEU A 204 -7.97 -3.56 -18.04
C LEU A 204 -7.12 -2.63 -18.90
N GLY A 205 -7.04 -2.92 -20.20
CA GLY A 205 -6.11 -2.27 -21.14
C GLY A 205 -6.23 -0.74 -21.29
N TRP A 206 -7.30 -0.11 -20.79
CA TRP A 206 -7.50 1.33 -20.91
C TRP A 206 -6.39 2.16 -20.24
N SER A 207 -5.80 1.69 -19.14
CA SER A 207 -4.72 2.42 -18.47
C SER A 207 -3.44 2.42 -19.31
N VAL A 208 -3.15 1.31 -19.99
CA VAL A 208 -2.06 1.20 -20.95
C VAL A 208 -2.31 2.13 -22.14
N PHE A 209 -3.54 2.23 -22.66
CA PHE A 209 -3.85 3.13 -23.78
C PHE A 209 -3.55 4.59 -23.47
N ARG A 210 -3.73 5.03 -22.22
CA ARG A 210 -3.37 6.39 -21.82
C ARG A 210 -1.86 6.65 -21.79
N ARG A 211 -1.07 5.58 -21.62
CA ARG A 211 0.40 5.61 -21.59
C ARG A 211 1.01 5.23 -22.96
N SER A 212 0.16 4.98 -23.96
CA SER A 212 0.58 4.66 -25.32
C SER A 212 0.82 5.92 -26.15
N SER A 213 1.84 5.88 -26.99
CA SER A 213 1.96 6.80 -28.12
C SER A 213 1.28 6.19 -29.36
N PHE A 214 0.49 6.99 -30.08
CA PHE A 214 -0.18 6.57 -31.30
C PHE A 214 0.57 7.10 -32.53
N GLY A 215 0.94 6.20 -33.44
CA GLY A 215 1.47 6.60 -34.74
C GLY A 215 0.39 7.17 -35.65
N SER A 216 0.80 7.72 -36.79
CA SER A 216 -0.16 8.12 -37.83
C SER A 216 -0.99 6.91 -38.28
N PRO A 217 -2.31 7.07 -38.45
CA PRO A 217 -3.14 5.99 -38.96
C PRO A 217 -2.70 5.60 -40.37
N ASP A 218 -2.70 4.31 -40.64
CA ASP A 218 -2.46 3.79 -41.99
C ASP A 218 -3.53 4.36 -42.94
N ARG A 219 -3.10 5.01 -44.03
CA ARG A 219 -4.01 5.76 -44.92
C ARG A 219 -5.02 4.87 -45.66
N ARG A 220 -4.76 3.56 -45.76
CA ARG A 220 -5.61 2.61 -46.48
C ARG A 220 -6.66 1.98 -45.56
N THR A 221 -6.32 1.76 -44.30
CA THR A 221 -7.16 1.05 -43.32
C THR A 221 -7.75 1.98 -42.26
N GLY A 222 -7.20 3.18 -42.08
CA GLY A 222 -7.57 4.10 -41.00
C GLY A 222 -7.07 3.69 -39.62
N ILE A 223 -6.35 2.57 -39.50
CA ILE A 223 -5.91 2.00 -38.22
C ILE A 223 -4.51 2.54 -37.85
N GLY A 224 -4.38 3.12 -36.66
CA GLY A 224 -3.10 3.51 -36.08
C GLY A 224 -2.50 2.40 -35.22
N VAL A 225 -1.18 2.22 -35.29
CA VAL A 225 -0.45 1.33 -34.37
C VAL A 225 -0.08 2.11 -33.12
N ALA A 226 -0.48 1.60 -31.96
CA ALA A 226 -0.09 2.13 -30.67
C ALA A 226 1.20 1.46 -30.18
N GLN A 227 2.10 2.24 -29.58
CA GLN A 227 3.28 1.73 -28.87
C GLN A 227 3.15 2.05 -27.40
N ALA A 228 3.28 1.02 -26.56
CA ALA A 228 3.33 1.14 -25.10
C ALA A 228 4.59 0.45 -24.56
N PRO A 229 5.79 1.01 -24.79
CA PRO A 229 6.99 0.48 -24.18
C PRO A 229 6.99 0.73 -22.67
N GLY A 230 7.82 -0.01 -21.93
CA GLY A 230 8.17 0.40 -20.57
C GLY A 230 8.81 1.79 -20.59
N SER A 231 8.29 2.70 -19.76
CA SER A 231 8.71 4.11 -19.73
C SER A 231 9.26 4.47 -18.35
N PRO A 232 10.52 4.96 -18.27
CA PRO A 232 11.08 5.51 -17.04
C PRO A 232 10.21 6.59 -16.41
N GLY A 233 9.67 7.50 -17.24
CA GLY A 233 8.80 8.59 -16.79
C GLY A 233 7.54 8.08 -16.11
N HIS A 234 6.80 7.17 -16.77
CA HIS A 234 5.56 6.64 -16.19
C HIS A 234 5.79 5.83 -14.91
N VAL A 235 6.92 5.10 -14.83
CA VAL A 235 7.28 4.38 -13.60
C VAL A 235 7.60 5.37 -12.48
N ALA A 236 8.32 6.45 -12.76
CA ALA A 236 8.63 7.50 -11.78
C ALA A 236 7.37 8.21 -11.27
N GLU A 237 6.43 8.52 -12.16
CA GLU A 237 5.13 9.14 -11.82
C GLU A 237 4.32 8.30 -10.82
N ALA A 238 4.39 6.97 -10.91
CA ALA A 238 3.71 6.06 -9.98
C ALA A 238 4.53 5.77 -8.72
N PHE A 239 5.86 5.67 -8.85
CA PHE A 239 6.77 5.34 -7.76
C PHE A 239 6.85 6.48 -6.74
N LEU A 240 7.03 7.72 -7.20
CA LEU A 240 7.35 8.85 -6.33
C LEU A 240 6.25 9.21 -5.34
N PRO A 241 4.96 9.29 -5.73
CA PRO A 241 3.89 9.54 -4.75
C PRO A 241 3.79 8.42 -3.73
N SER A 242 3.93 7.15 -4.15
CA SER A 242 3.90 5.98 -3.27
C SER A 242 5.05 6.02 -2.26
N TYR A 243 6.27 6.36 -2.71
CA TYR A 243 7.44 6.51 -1.86
C TYR A 243 7.31 7.68 -0.87
N ARG A 244 6.82 8.84 -1.31
CA ARG A 244 6.61 10.00 -0.43
C ARG A 244 5.57 9.71 0.64
N MET A 245 4.49 9.02 0.27
CA MET A 245 3.47 8.57 1.22
C MET A 245 4.02 7.54 2.20
N LEU A 246 4.86 6.60 1.76
CA LEU A 246 5.53 5.66 2.65
C LEU A 246 6.45 6.39 3.64
N LYS A 247 7.22 7.38 3.16
CA LYS A 247 8.10 8.19 4.01
C LYS A 247 7.32 8.95 5.07
N HIS A 248 6.19 9.55 4.69
CA HIS A 248 5.29 10.20 5.62
C HIS A 248 4.68 9.23 6.63
N GLY A 249 4.26 8.04 6.18
CA GLY A 249 3.75 6.97 7.04
C GLY A 249 4.76 6.51 8.09
N TRP A 250 6.03 6.33 7.73
CA TRP A 250 7.09 6.04 8.70
C TRP A 250 7.31 7.19 9.68
N SER A 251 7.28 8.44 9.20
CA SER A 251 7.41 9.61 10.08
C SER A 251 6.25 9.71 11.08
N LEU A 252 5.03 9.40 10.66
CA LEU A 252 3.87 9.28 11.55
C LEU A 252 4.05 8.15 12.56
N PHE A 253 4.53 6.98 12.11
CA PHE A 253 4.77 5.84 12.97
C PHE A 253 5.77 6.19 14.08
N ASP A 254 6.91 6.80 13.72
CA ASP A 254 7.95 7.22 14.66
C ASP A 254 7.37 8.19 15.71
N ARG A 255 6.68 9.25 15.27
CA ARG A 255 6.05 10.23 16.18
C ARG A 255 5.03 9.62 17.13
N ARG A 256 4.35 8.54 16.73
CA ARG A 256 3.31 7.90 17.55
C ARG A 256 3.88 6.80 18.46
N CYS A 257 5.08 6.31 18.17
CA CYS A 257 5.82 5.35 18.99
C CYS A 257 6.62 6.02 20.11
N GLU A 258 7.01 7.28 19.93
CA GLU A 258 7.78 8.05 20.91
C GLU A 258 6.86 8.69 21.97
N GLN A 259 7.30 8.74 23.22
CA GLN A 259 6.64 9.57 24.23
C GLN A 259 6.79 11.05 23.87
N ARG A 260 5.70 11.82 23.97
CA ARG A 260 5.80 13.28 23.96
C ARG A 260 6.48 13.72 25.25
N THR A 261 7.77 14.05 25.20
CA THR A 261 8.43 14.79 26.27
C THR A 261 7.71 16.14 26.42
N GLY A 262 7.21 16.41 27.63
CA GLY A 262 6.13 17.36 27.91
C GLY A 262 6.22 18.76 27.27
N GLU A 263 5.07 19.21 26.76
CA GLU A 263 4.64 20.61 26.82
C GLU A 263 4.04 20.90 28.21
#